data_AF-A0A832V6J1-F1
#
_entry.id   AF-A0A832V6J1-F1
#
_cell.length_a   1.000
_cell.length_b   1.000
_cell.length_c   1.000
_cell.angle_alpha   90.00
_cell.angle_beta   90.00
_cell.angle_gamma   90.00
#
_symmetry.space_group_name_H-M   'P 1'
#
loop_
_entity.id
_entity.type
_entity.pdbx_description
1 polymer ?
#
loop_
_entity_poly.entity_id
_entity_poly.type
_entity_poly.pdbx_seq_one_letter_code
_entity_poly.pdbx_strand_id
1 'polypeptide(L)'
;MKDNLPPVARQRIVAKTPEWTMLTKPWKSLLLIALNELQIPNDDEDNPTPTPSLMRGRRGSRGRRGGRGAGGPMEWLPEISDVLIDDGSPTAFRLAVLLIRKTLFEEDWEEENDSTIDDLREKASKDGVHPVWQKMAEATPILAQFASFPQAEIIEEERESFDVNAGKIDPSNSKELADAISSFEANCNDATLRVALQKAKAQLNGRRGLRDISGLESLSEDAAIISALLLIHLGEDSSDALKELAKTDQDLADGLGDLIDLRCGKITDWNTS
;
A
#
# COMPACT_ATOMS: atom_id res chain seq x y z
N MET A 1 10.62 15.98 -0.53
CA MET A 1 9.24 16.40 -0.19
C MET A 1 9.02 17.78 -0.81
N LYS A 2 7.78 18.26 -1.02
CA LYS A 2 7.62 19.69 -1.34
C LYS A 2 7.89 20.47 -0.06
N ASP A 3 9.08 21.04 0.03
CA ASP A 3 9.55 21.76 1.22
C ASP A 3 8.59 22.92 1.52
N ASN A 4 8.31 23.15 2.81
CA ASN A 4 7.50 24.24 3.37
C ASN A 4 5.96 24.10 3.39
N LEU A 5 5.39 22.92 3.13
CA LEU A 5 3.95 22.71 3.40
C LEU A 5 3.68 22.49 4.90
N PRO A 6 2.58 23.00 5.48
CA PRO A 6 2.21 22.70 6.85
C PRO A 6 1.88 21.20 7.01
N PRO A 7 2.10 20.59 8.19
CA PRO A 7 1.93 19.14 8.39
C PRO A 7 0.57 18.59 7.92
N VAL A 8 -0.50 19.33 8.18
CA VAL A 8 -1.87 18.96 7.75
C VAL A 8 -2.01 18.91 6.23
N ALA A 9 -1.36 19.81 5.50
CA ALA A 9 -1.38 19.78 4.04
C ALA A 9 -0.59 18.61 3.49
N ARG A 10 0.57 18.27 4.09
CA ARG A 10 1.36 17.08 3.72
C ARG A 10 0.56 15.80 3.94
N GLN A 11 -0.08 15.65 5.10
CA GLN A 11 -0.95 14.51 5.39
C GLN A 11 -2.09 14.36 4.39
N ARG A 12 -2.74 15.46 3.98
CA ARG A 12 -3.82 15.43 2.99
C ARG A 12 -3.35 15.00 1.60
N ILE A 13 -2.11 15.34 1.23
CA ILE A 13 -1.52 14.93 -0.04
C ILE A 13 -1.20 13.43 0.01
N VAL A 14 -0.49 12.99 1.06
CA VAL A 14 -0.12 11.58 1.26
C VAL A 14 -1.35 10.69 1.36
N ALA A 15 -2.40 11.11 2.09
CA ALA A 15 -3.62 10.32 2.25
C ALA A 15 -4.40 10.08 0.95
N LYS A 16 -4.06 10.77 -0.15
CA LYS A 16 -4.67 10.58 -1.47
C LYS A 16 -3.85 9.67 -2.38
N THR A 17 -2.63 9.27 -1.99
CA THR A 17 -1.80 8.42 -2.83
C THR A 17 -2.20 6.94 -2.65
N PRO A 18 -2.04 6.10 -3.69
CA PRO A 18 -2.42 4.70 -3.61
C PRO A 18 -1.57 3.92 -2.60
N GLU A 19 -0.29 4.26 -2.45
CA GLU A 19 0.63 3.64 -1.48
C GLU A 19 0.10 3.83 -0.06
N TRP A 20 -0.46 5.01 0.25
CA TRP A 20 -1.12 5.22 1.55
C TRP A 20 -2.25 4.23 1.78
N THR A 21 -3.04 3.88 0.77
CA THR A 21 -4.14 2.92 0.97
C THR A 21 -3.61 1.53 1.32
N MET A 22 -2.48 1.13 0.72
CA MET A 22 -1.85 -0.18 0.91
C MET A 22 -1.10 -0.33 2.23
N LEU A 23 -0.61 0.76 2.82
CA LEU A 23 0.05 0.70 4.12
C LEU A 23 -0.90 0.19 5.22
N THR A 24 -0.42 -0.72 6.07
CA THR A 24 -1.15 -1.13 7.27
C THR A 24 -1.16 -0.01 8.32
N LYS A 25 -2.06 -0.08 9.30
CA LYS A 25 -2.20 0.97 10.34
C LYS A 25 -0.89 1.27 11.09
N PRO A 26 -0.07 0.26 11.48
CA PRO A 26 1.21 0.53 12.13
C PRO A 26 2.23 1.29 11.27
N TRP A 27 2.27 1.06 9.96
CA TRP A 27 3.14 1.83 9.07
C TRP A 27 2.59 3.24 8.83
N LYS A 28 1.26 3.38 8.76
CA LYS A 28 0.58 4.67 8.68
C LYS A 28 0.87 5.55 9.89
N SER A 29 0.94 4.99 11.11
CA SER A 29 1.26 5.77 12.31
C SER A 29 2.67 6.34 12.24
N LEU A 30 3.67 5.53 11.91
CA LEU A 30 5.05 5.97 11.75
C LEU A 30 5.20 7.06 10.68
N LEU A 31 4.55 6.91 9.53
CA LEU A 31 4.59 7.93 8.48
C LEU A 31 3.93 9.24 8.94
N LEU A 32 2.82 9.17 9.67
CA LEU A 32 2.18 10.37 10.21
C LEU A 32 3.04 11.03 11.29
N ILE A 33 3.71 10.27 12.16
CA ILE A 33 4.70 10.81 13.11
C ILE A 33 5.81 11.50 12.32
N ALA A 34 6.28 10.88 11.24
CA ALA A 34 7.31 11.42 10.39
C ALA A 34 6.93 12.77 9.75
N LEU A 35 5.72 12.85 9.21
CA LEU A 35 5.18 14.05 8.56
C LEU A 35 4.91 15.22 9.51
N ASN A 36 4.78 14.96 10.81
CA ASN A 36 4.63 16.00 11.82
C ASN A 36 5.95 16.43 12.44
N GLU A 37 7.09 15.90 11.98
CA GLU A 37 8.42 16.30 12.43
C GLU A 37 8.52 16.28 13.97
N LEU A 38 8.04 15.18 14.56
CA LEU A 38 7.81 15.10 16.00
C LEU A 38 9.13 15.29 16.76
N GLN A 39 9.11 16.31 17.63
CA GLN A 39 10.24 16.70 18.46
C GLN A 39 10.28 15.87 19.75
N ILE A 40 11.48 15.69 20.29
CA ILE A 40 11.67 15.12 21.63
C ILE A 40 11.15 16.17 22.63
N PRO A 41 10.30 15.78 23.60
CA PRO A 41 9.89 16.70 24.66
C PRO A 41 11.11 17.33 25.36
N ASN A 42 11.10 18.64 25.56
CA ASN A 42 12.13 19.30 26.36
C ASN A 42 11.84 19.07 27.86
N ASP A 43 12.89 18.78 28.63
CA ASP A 43 12.84 18.57 30.08
C ASP A 43 12.74 19.87 30.90
N ASP A 44 12.79 21.03 30.22
CA ASP A 44 12.67 22.34 30.86
C ASP A 44 11.20 22.64 31.21
N GLU A 45 10.85 22.52 32.49
CA GLU A 45 9.51 22.79 33.06
C GLU A 45 8.97 24.21 32.76
N ASP A 46 9.84 25.16 32.39
CA ASP A 46 9.52 26.57 32.19
C ASP A 46 9.01 26.93 30.78
N ASN A 47 9.05 26.01 29.82
CA ASN A 47 8.56 26.27 28.46
C ASN A 47 7.87 25.03 27.88
N PRO A 48 6.54 24.87 28.06
CA PRO A 48 5.84 23.74 27.46
C PRO A 48 5.93 23.85 25.93
N THR A 49 6.78 23.02 25.32
CA THR A 49 6.78 22.82 23.87
C THR A 49 5.35 22.46 23.46
N PRO A 50 4.76 23.14 22.45
CA PRO A 50 3.38 22.89 22.09
C PRO A 50 3.22 21.42 21.72
N THR A 51 2.44 20.69 22.52
CA THR A 51 2.15 19.28 22.29
C THR A 51 1.69 19.10 20.84
N PRO A 52 2.36 18.25 20.04
CA PRO A 52 2.02 18.07 18.64
C PRO A 52 0.53 17.76 18.50
N SER A 53 -0.12 18.34 17.49
CA SER A 53 -1.56 18.14 17.24
C SER A 53 -1.97 16.65 17.13
N LEU A 54 -1.00 15.75 16.93
CA LEU A 54 -1.14 14.29 16.97
C LEU A 54 -1.55 13.73 18.34
N MET A 55 -1.02 14.30 19.43
CA MET A 55 -1.30 13.88 20.81
C MET A 55 -2.64 14.44 21.32
N ARG A 56 -3.11 15.51 20.66
CA ARG A 56 -4.44 16.06 20.88
C ARG A 56 -5.44 15.27 20.06
N GLY A 57 -5.64 13.99 20.44
CA GLY A 57 -6.75 13.18 19.94
C GLY A 57 -8.01 14.04 19.94
N ARG A 58 -8.80 14.00 18.86
CA ARG A 58 -10.02 14.80 18.65
C ARG A 58 -11.03 14.64 19.81
N ARG A 59 -10.75 15.21 20.97
CA ARG A 59 -11.71 15.51 22.02
C ARG A 59 -12.46 16.74 21.53
N GLY A 60 -13.52 16.51 20.78
CA GLY A 60 -14.49 17.55 20.44
C GLY A 60 -14.79 17.69 18.95
N SER A 61 -15.50 16.71 18.38
CA SER A 61 -16.63 17.04 17.52
C SER A 61 -17.59 15.84 17.44
N ARG A 62 -18.30 15.61 18.55
CA ARG A 62 -19.53 14.80 18.54
C ARG A 62 -20.72 15.73 18.30
N GLY A 63 -20.78 16.29 17.10
CA GLY A 63 -22.00 16.80 16.50
C GLY A 63 -22.50 15.80 15.45
N ARG A 64 -23.52 15.01 15.81
CA ARG A 64 -24.45 14.31 14.90
C ARG A 64 -23.87 13.47 13.74
N ARG A 65 -23.10 12.41 14.06
CA ARG A 65 -23.21 11.08 13.41
C ARG A 65 -22.23 10.13 14.11
N GLY A 66 -22.72 9.00 14.59
CA GLY A 66 -21.94 8.00 15.33
C GLY A 66 -20.86 7.31 14.49
N GLY A 67 -19.79 8.03 14.15
CA GLY A 67 -18.56 7.45 13.66
C GLY A 67 -17.78 6.88 14.85
N ARG A 68 -17.59 5.56 14.87
CA ARG A 68 -16.49 4.94 15.63
C ARG A 68 -15.23 5.75 15.33
N GLY A 69 -14.61 6.31 16.37
CA GLY A 69 -13.41 7.11 16.22
C GLY A 69 -12.37 6.26 15.52
N ALA A 70 -12.01 6.61 14.29
CA ALA A 70 -10.77 6.12 13.73
C ALA A 70 -9.68 6.71 14.63
N GLY A 71 -9.00 5.83 15.37
CA GLY A 71 -8.00 6.21 16.35
C GLY A 71 -6.95 7.16 15.77
N GLY A 72 -6.37 7.98 16.64
CA GLY A 72 -5.28 8.86 16.22
C GLY A 72 -4.05 8.06 15.79
N PRO A 73 -3.06 8.69 15.14
CA PRO A 73 -1.84 7.99 14.72
C PRO A 73 -1.12 7.30 15.88
N MET A 74 -1.22 7.85 17.10
CA MET A 74 -0.69 7.23 18.31
C MET A 74 -1.43 5.95 18.73
N GLU A 75 -2.73 5.85 18.45
CA GLU A 75 -3.54 4.66 18.76
C GLU A 75 -3.30 3.53 17.75
N TRP A 76 -2.76 3.85 16.58
CA TRP A 76 -2.34 2.85 15.58
C TRP A 76 -0.90 2.39 15.76
N LEU A 77 -0.14 3.00 16.68
CA LEU A 77 1.21 2.57 17.01
C LEU A 77 1.12 1.28 17.85
N PRO A 78 1.76 0.16 17.44
CA PRO A 78 1.75 -1.10 18.19
C PRO A 78 2.17 -0.92 19.65
N GLU A 79 1.65 -1.73 20.57
CA GLU A 79 2.04 -1.71 21.98
C GLU A 79 3.45 -2.29 22.20
N ILE A 80 4.06 -2.01 23.35
CA ILE A 80 5.41 -2.51 23.67
C ILE A 80 5.42 -4.05 23.63
N SER A 81 4.45 -4.67 24.30
CA SER A 81 4.23 -6.12 24.34
C SER A 81 4.17 -6.78 22.96
N ASP A 82 3.50 -6.13 22.00
CA ASP A 82 3.36 -6.64 20.63
C ASP A 82 4.69 -6.63 19.87
N VAL A 83 5.55 -5.65 20.14
CA VAL A 83 6.81 -5.43 19.40
C VAL A 83 8.00 -6.16 20.01
N LEU A 84 7.95 -6.45 21.31
CA LEU A 84 8.96 -7.24 21.99
C LEU A 84 9.05 -8.66 21.41
N ILE A 85 7.90 -9.23 21.01
CA ILE A 85 7.85 -10.53 20.35
C ILE A 85 8.27 -10.35 18.88
N ASP A 86 9.17 -11.21 18.41
CA ASP A 86 9.54 -11.22 17.00
C ASP A 86 8.42 -11.87 16.17
N ASP A 87 7.61 -11.02 15.53
CA ASP A 87 6.50 -11.40 14.65
C ASP A 87 6.92 -11.50 13.17
N GLY A 88 8.22 -11.35 12.88
CA GLY A 88 8.76 -11.27 11.53
C GLY A 88 8.70 -9.86 10.92
N SER A 89 8.32 -8.84 11.68
CA SER A 89 8.41 -7.46 11.23
C SER A 89 9.86 -6.98 11.13
N PRO A 90 10.18 -6.00 10.25
CA PRO A 90 11.54 -5.54 10.05
C PRO A 90 12.19 -5.01 11.34
N THR A 91 13.46 -5.32 11.56
CA THR A 91 14.23 -4.85 12.73
C THR A 91 14.15 -3.34 12.91
N ALA A 92 14.31 -2.57 11.83
CA ALA A 92 14.21 -1.12 11.84
C ALA A 92 12.81 -0.61 12.24
N PHE A 93 11.76 -1.33 11.83
CA PHE A 93 10.38 -0.99 12.21
C PHE A 93 10.18 -1.18 13.72
N ARG A 94 10.56 -2.34 14.24
CA ARG A 94 10.45 -2.65 15.68
C ARG A 94 11.23 -1.64 16.53
N LEU A 95 12.47 -1.36 16.13
CA LEU A 95 13.31 -0.37 16.78
C LEU A 95 12.65 1.03 16.78
N ALA A 96 12.11 1.48 15.64
CA ALA A 96 11.47 2.78 15.55
C ALA A 96 10.25 2.91 16.50
N VAL A 97 9.41 1.87 16.58
CA VAL A 97 8.25 1.86 17.49
C VAL A 97 8.71 1.95 18.95
N LEU A 98 9.71 1.16 19.36
CA LEU A 98 10.21 1.15 20.74
C LEU A 98 10.84 2.49 21.14
N LEU A 99 11.61 3.15 20.26
CA LEU A 99 12.16 4.47 20.56
C LEU A 99 11.07 5.53 20.76
N ILE A 100 10.05 5.50 19.90
CA ILE A 100 8.92 6.42 19.99
C ILE A 100 8.17 6.20 21.31
N ARG A 101 7.98 4.94 21.71
CA ARG A 101 7.31 4.63 22.98
C ARG A 101 8.16 5.00 24.18
N LYS A 102 9.45 4.69 24.19
CA LYS A 102 10.37 5.07 25.27
C LYS A 102 10.37 6.58 25.52
N THR A 103 10.29 7.39 24.47
CA THR A 103 10.37 8.86 24.57
C THR A 103 9.03 9.55 24.82
N LEU A 104 7.89 8.95 24.42
CA LEU A 104 6.57 9.58 24.57
C LEU A 104 5.67 8.91 25.61
N PHE A 105 6.01 7.71 26.05
CA PHE A 105 5.30 6.92 27.06
C PHE A 105 6.29 6.37 28.10
N GLU A 106 7.13 7.25 28.64
CA GLU A 106 8.14 6.89 29.62
C GLU A 106 7.52 6.27 30.89
N GLU A 107 6.32 6.71 31.29
CA GLU A 107 5.59 6.14 32.44
C GLU A 107 5.27 4.64 32.28
N ASP A 108 5.10 4.18 31.04
CA ASP A 108 4.80 2.78 30.71
C ASP A 108 6.07 1.98 30.35
N TRP A 109 7.27 2.58 30.50
CA TRP A 109 8.53 1.97 30.11
C TRP A 109 9.19 1.19 31.25
N GLU A 110 9.53 -0.06 30.99
CA GLU A 110 10.32 -0.91 31.91
C GLU A 110 11.78 -0.97 31.45
N GLU A 111 12.73 -0.75 32.37
CA GLU A 111 14.18 -0.74 32.09
C GLU A 111 14.68 -2.06 31.48
N GLU A 112 14.01 -3.19 31.75
CA GLU A 112 14.34 -4.50 31.17
C GLU A 112 14.27 -4.49 29.63
N ASN A 113 13.40 -3.65 29.07
CA ASN A 113 13.23 -3.50 27.61
C ASN A 113 14.42 -2.81 26.93
N ASP A 114 15.29 -2.14 27.68
CA ASP A 114 16.47 -1.48 27.12
C ASP A 114 17.43 -2.49 26.49
N SER A 115 17.53 -3.69 27.07
CA SER A 115 18.29 -4.80 26.49
C SER A 115 17.81 -5.16 25.07
N THR A 116 16.49 -5.16 24.85
CA THR A 116 15.91 -5.47 23.54
C THR A 116 16.16 -4.35 22.54
N ILE A 117 16.16 -3.09 22.97
CA ILE A 117 16.55 -1.97 22.11
C ILE A 117 18.00 -2.13 21.65
N ASP A 118 18.91 -2.45 22.57
CA ASP A 118 20.33 -2.59 22.25
C ASP A 118 20.57 -3.77 21.30
N ASP A 119 19.91 -4.91 21.50
CA ASP A 119 19.94 -6.04 20.57
C ASP A 119 19.45 -5.64 19.16
N LEU A 120 18.38 -4.85 19.06
CA LEU A 120 17.86 -4.36 17.78
C LEU A 120 18.79 -3.34 17.12
N ARG A 121 19.51 -2.52 17.91
CA ARG A 121 20.54 -1.59 17.40
C ARG A 121 21.72 -2.35 16.82
N GLU A 122 22.18 -3.40 17.49
CA GLU A 122 23.26 -4.24 16.99
C GLU A 122 22.88 -4.92 15.67
N LYS A 123 21.66 -5.49 15.60
CA LYS A 123 21.13 -6.08 14.36
C LYS A 123 21.02 -5.04 13.25
N ALA A 124 20.43 -3.86 13.51
CA ALA A 124 20.32 -2.79 12.53
C ALA A 124 21.68 -2.26 12.06
N SER A 125 22.69 -2.23 12.95
CA SER A 125 24.05 -1.84 12.59
C SER A 125 24.78 -2.89 11.74
N LYS A 126 24.44 -4.17 11.90
CA LYS A 126 25.07 -5.27 11.18
C LYS A 126 24.45 -5.50 9.80
N ASP A 127 23.12 -5.55 9.74
CA ASP A 127 22.37 -5.90 8.53
C ASP A 127 22.07 -4.67 7.67
N GLY A 128 22.19 -3.48 8.26
CA GLY A 128 21.82 -2.21 7.64
C GLY A 128 20.31 -1.97 7.67
N VAL A 129 19.92 -0.73 7.39
CA VAL A 129 18.52 -0.30 7.35
C VAL A 129 18.16 0.20 5.95
N HIS A 130 16.91 -0.01 5.56
CA HIS A 130 16.42 0.51 4.28
C HIS A 130 16.63 2.04 4.20
N PRO A 131 17.06 2.61 3.05
CA PRO A 131 17.39 4.04 2.93
C PRO A 131 16.26 5.02 3.33
N VAL A 132 15.00 4.56 3.30
CA VAL A 132 13.84 5.34 3.79
C VAL A 132 14.01 5.74 5.26
N TRP A 133 14.63 4.90 6.09
CA TRP A 133 14.82 5.20 7.51
C TRP A 133 15.80 6.35 7.75
N GLN A 134 16.83 6.49 6.92
CA GLN A 134 17.73 7.65 7.00
C GLN A 134 17.01 8.94 6.59
N LYS A 135 16.18 8.90 5.53
CA LYS A 135 15.34 10.04 5.14
C LYS A 135 14.33 10.41 6.24
N MET A 136 13.78 9.42 6.94
CA MET A 136 12.94 9.66 8.10
C MET A 136 13.73 10.28 9.26
N ALA A 137 14.95 9.82 9.51
CA ALA A 137 15.84 10.35 10.55
C ALA A 137 16.17 11.83 10.36
N GLU A 138 16.39 12.26 9.12
CA GLU A 138 16.64 13.68 8.78
C GLU A 138 15.43 14.56 9.10
N ALA A 139 14.21 14.04 8.91
CA ALA A 139 12.98 14.79 9.12
C ALA A 139 12.47 14.74 10.57
N THR A 140 12.74 13.66 11.31
CA THR A 140 12.20 13.47 12.66
C THR A 140 13.28 13.19 13.69
N PRO A 141 13.51 14.15 14.62
CA PRO A 141 14.52 14.03 15.66
C PRO A 141 14.42 12.77 16.53
N ILE A 142 13.20 12.32 16.84
CA ILE A 142 12.96 11.09 17.63
C ILE A 142 13.52 9.82 16.96
N LEU A 143 13.72 9.84 15.63
CA LEU A 143 14.29 8.76 14.84
C LEU A 143 15.70 9.10 14.33
N ALA A 144 16.34 10.16 14.84
CA ALA A 144 17.64 10.62 14.35
C ALA A 144 18.74 9.54 14.38
N GLN A 145 18.68 8.59 15.32
CA GLN A 145 19.63 7.48 15.38
C GLN A 145 19.64 6.60 14.12
N PHE A 146 18.58 6.60 13.31
CA PHE A 146 18.58 5.84 12.06
C PHE A 146 19.56 6.39 11.02
N ALA A 147 19.98 7.66 11.15
CA ALA A 147 21.00 8.26 10.30
C ALA A 147 22.40 7.63 10.50
N SER A 148 22.66 7.00 11.66
CA SER A 148 23.97 6.38 11.93
C SER A 148 24.09 4.94 11.44
N PHE A 149 22.98 4.28 11.10
CA PHE A 149 23.03 2.89 10.60
C PHE A 149 23.41 2.85 9.12
N PRO A 150 24.16 1.82 8.66
CA PRO A 150 24.49 1.68 7.24
C PRO A 150 23.22 1.45 6.41
N GLN A 151 23.24 1.88 5.14
CA GLN A 151 22.16 1.60 4.21
C GLN A 151 22.25 0.16 3.73
N ALA A 152 21.18 -0.61 3.89
CA ALA A 152 21.07 -1.92 3.25
C ALA A 152 20.90 -1.75 1.73
N GLU A 153 21.45 -2.69 0.95
CA GLU A 153 21.21 -2.74 -0.49
C GLU A 153 19.72 -2.93 -0.76
N ILE A 154 19.17 -2.12 -1.67
CA ILE A 154 17.78 -2.23 -2.08
C ILE A 154 17.70 -3.45 -3.00
N ILE A 155 17.12 -4.53 -2.50
CA ILE A 155 16.75 -5.67 -3.34
C ILE A 155 15.59 -5.18 -4.20
N GLU A 156 15.79 -5.07 -5.51
CA GLU A 156 14.71 -4.77 -6.45
C GLU A 156 13.64 -5.86 -6.31
N GLU A 157 12.39 -5.46 -6.06
CA GLU A 157 11.27 -6.39 -5.94
C GLU A 157 11.13 -7.19 -7.24
N GLU A 158 10.89 -8.50 -7.13
CA GLU A 158 10.70 -9.38 -8.29
C GLU A 158 9.57 -8.84 -9.18
N ARG A 159 9.80 -8.89 -10.50
CA ARG A 159 8.80 -8.46 -11.49
C ARG A 159 7.50 -9.22 -11.28
N GLU A 160 6.40 -8.47 -11.35
CA GLU A 160 5.06 -9.04 -11.28
C GLU A 160 4.87 -10.08 -12.40
N SER A 161 4.48 -11.29 -12.03
CA SER A 161 4.07 -12.32 -12.99
C SER A 161 2.61 -12.65 -12.73
N PHE A 162 1.79 -12.43 -13.76
CA PHE A 162 0.37 -12.73 -13.73
C PHE A 162 0.14 -14.11 -14.35
N ASP A 163 -0.59 -14.99 -13.64
CA ASP A 163 -0.95 -16.29 -14.20
C ASP A 163 -1.96 -16.10 -15.33
N VAL A 164 -1.48 -16.28 -16.56
CA VAL A 164 -2.27 -16.09 -17.77
C VAL A 164 -3.49 -17.01 -17.81
N ASN A 165 -3.42 -18.18 -17.18
CA ASN A 165 -4.54 -19.11 -17.13
C ASN A 165 -5.74 -18.58 -16.34
N ALA A 166 -5.53 -17.66 -15.40
CA ALA A 166 -6.63 -16.99 -14.70
C ALA A 166 -7.50 -16.15 -15.66
N GLY A 167 -6.99 -15.81 -16.85
CA GLY A 167 -7.72 -15.11 -17.89
C GLY A 167 -8.62 -16.00 -18.79
N LYS A 168 -8.58 -17.33 -18.65
CA LYS A 168 -9.41 -18.27 -19.43
C LYS A 168 -10.83 -18.36 -18.89
N ILE A 169 -11.52 -17.23 -18.89
CA ILE A 169 -12.87 -17.06 -18.36
C ILE A 169 -13.77 -16.40 -19.41
N ASP A 170 -15.09 -16.42 -19.20
CA ASP A 170 -15.98 -15.56 -19.97
C ASP A 170 -15.95 -14.14 -19.38
N PRO A 171 -15.45 -13.11 -20.10
CA PRO A 171 -15.39 -11.75 -19.56
C PRO A 171 -16.78 -11.15 -19.28
N SER A 172 -17.87 -11.67 -19.86
CA SER A 172 -19.24 -11.24 -19.54
C SER A 172 -19.71 -11.71 -18.17
N ASN A 173 -19.12 -12.79 -17.64
CA ASN A 173 -19.46 -13.27 -16.31
C ASN A 173 -18.75 -12.44 -15.24
N SER A 174 -19.47 -11.43 -14.74
CA SER A 174 -18.98 -10.52 -13.68
C SER A 174 -18.40 -11.22 -12.44
N LYS A 175 -18.85 -12.44 -12.10
CA LYS A 175 -18.31 -13.20 -10.96
C LYS A 175 -16.96 -13.81 -11.28
N GLU A 176 -16.85 -14.54 -12.38
CA GLU A 176 -15.59 -15.14 -12.83
C GLU A 176 -14.53 -14.06 -13.08
N LEU A 177 -14.94 -12.91 -13.65
CA LEU A 177 -14.05 -11.76 -13.84
C LEU A 177 -13.56 -11.17 -12.51
N ALA A 178 -14.43 -11.06 -11.50
CA ALA A 178 -14.02 -10.60 -10.18
C ALA A 178 -13.07 -11.58 -9.47
N ASP A 179 -13.24 -12.89 -9.70
CA ASP A 179 -12.36 -13.93 -9.18
C ASP A 179 -10.99 -13.89 -9.87
N ALA A 180 -10.95 -13.75 -11.20
CA ALA A 180 -9.70 -13.57 -11.96
C ALA A 180 -8.93 -12.32 -11.50
N ILE A 181 -9.62 -11.18 -11.35
CA ILE A 181 -9.03 -9.94 -10.82
C ILE A 181 -8.48 -10.14 -9.41
N SER A 182 -9.12 -10.98 -8.58
CA SER A 182 -8.62 -11.28 -7.23
C SER A 182 -7.29 -12.04 -7.27
N SER A 183 -7.13 -12.96 -8.22
CA SER A 183 -5.86 -13.65 -8.44
C SER A 183 -4.76 -12.70 -8.91
N PHE A 184 -5.08 -11.79 -9.83
CA PHE A 184 -4.13 -10.77 -10.29
C PHE A 184 -3.75 -9.78 -9.18
N GLU A 185 -4.72 -9.35 -8.36
CA GLU A 185 -4.48 -8.46 -7.21
C GLU A 185 -3.46 -9.06 -6.22
N ALA A 186 -3.45 -10.37 -6.04
CA ALA A 186 -2.56 -11.04 -5.09
C ALA A 186 -1.08 -10.93 -5.50
N ASN A 187 -0.80 -10.92 -6.80
CA ASN A 187 0.56 -10.90 -7.36
C ASN A 187 1.04 -9.48 -7.74
N CYS A 188 0.21 -8.46 -7.52
CA CYS A 188 0.52 -7.08 -7.87
C CYS A 188 1.19 -6.36 -6.68
N ASN A 189 2.40 -5.84 -6.93
CA ASN A 189 3.23 -5.07 -6.02
C ASN A 189 3.06 -3.56 -6.22
N ASP A 190 2.71 -3.11 -7.43
CA ASP A 190 2.39 -1.72 -7.71
C ASP A 190 1.08 -1.30 -7.04
N ALA A 191 1.19 -0.36 -6.10
CA ALA A 191 0.05 0.19 -5.39
C ALA A 191 -0.98 0.83 -6.33
N THR A 192 -0.55 1.46 -7.43
CA THR A 192 -1.46 2.15 -8.37
C THR A 192 -2.38 1.15 -9.07
N LEU A 193 -1.80 0.10 -9.64
CA LEU A 193 -2.50 -1.00 -10.30
C LEU A 193 -3.39 -1.75 -9.30
N ARG A 194 -2.86 -2.09 -8.13
CA ARG A 194 -3.61 -2.82 -7.10
C ARG A 194 -4.85 -2.06 -6.62
N VAL A 195 -4.76 -0.74 -6.40
CA VAL A 195 -5.93 0.10 -6.06
C VAL A 195 -6.95 0.12 -7.18
N ALA A 196 -6.50 0.22 -8.43
CA ALA A 196 -7.38 0.19 -9.58
C ALA A 196 -8.11 -1.17 -9.71
N LEU A 197 -7.40 -2.28 -9.50
CA LEU A 197 -7.98 -3.63 -9.45
C LEU A 197 -9.01 -3.79 -8.33
N GLN A 198 -8.71 -3.31 -7.12
CA GLN A 198 -9.66 -3.31 -5.99
C GLN A 198 -10.93 -2.51 -6.32
N LYS A 199 -10.79 -1.37 -6.98
CA LYS A 199 -11.91 -0.54 -7.43
C LYS A 199 -12.73 -1.27 -8.49
N ALA A 200 -12.09 -1.90 -9.48
CA ALA A 200 -12.77 -2.68 -10.52
C ALA A 200 -13.54 -3.86 -9.91
N LYS A 201 -12.90 -4.65 -9.03
CA LYS A 201 -13.53 -5.75 -8.28
C LYS A 201 -14.72 -5.28 -7.43
N ALA A 202 -14.60 -4.15 -6.76
CA ALA A 202 -15.70 -3.58 -5.97
C ALA A 202 -16.88 -3.14 -6.85
N GLN A 203 -16.61 -2.66 -8.07
CA GLN A 203 -17.65 -2.30 -9.03
C GLN A 203 -18.35 -3.54 -9.62
N LEU A 204 -17.59 -4.58 -9.97
CA LEU A 204 -18.12 -5.85 -10.49
C LEU A 204 -19.03 -6.55 -9.47
N ASN A 205 -18.64 -6.57 -8.20
CA ASN A 205 -19.46 -7.09 -7.11
C ASN A 205 -20.62 -6.16 -6.71
N GLY A 206 -20.61 -4.93 -7.21
CA GLY A 206 -21.59 -3.90 -6.90
C GLY A 206 -22.83 -3.97 -7.80
N ARG A 207 -23.94 -3.40 -7.32
CA ARG A 207 -25.22 -3.36 -8.08
C ARG A 207 -25.17 -2.53 -9.38
N ARG A 208 -24.15 -1.66 -9.53
CA ARG A 208 -24.05 -0.70 -10.64
C ARG A 208 -23.24 -1.21 -11.83
N GLY A 209 -22.56 -2.36 -11.67
CA GLY A 209 -21.60 -2.90 -12.65
C GLY A 209 -20.31 -2.09 -12.73
N LEU A 210 -19.34 -2.63 -13.49
CA LEU A 210 -18.12 -1.95 -13.88
C LEU A 210 -18.42 -0.77 -14.81
N ARG A 211 -17.78 0.38 -14.60
CA ARG A 211 -17.97 1.60 -15.42
C ARG A 211 -16.70 2.39 -15.66
N ASP A 212 -15.69 2.18 -14.83
CA ASP A 212 -14.49 3.00 -14.81
C ASP A 212 -13.29 2.09 -14.59
N ILE A 213 -12.44 2.06 -15.61
CA ILE A 213 -11.21 1.26 -15.68
C ILE A 213 -9.98 2.17 -15.77
N SER A 214 -10.09 3.42 -15.30
CA SER A 214 -8.99 4.40 -15.33
C SER A 214 -7.69 3.80 -14.76
N GLY A 215 -6.64 3.76 -15.58
CA GLY A 215 -5.34 3.18 -15.21
C GLY A 215 -5.18 1.69 -15.46
N LEU A 216 -6.20 1.00 -15.99
CA LEU A 216 -6.17 -0.41 -16.40
C LEU A 216 -6.43 -0.59 -17.92
N GLU A 217 -6.56 0.51 -18.66
CA GLU A 217 -6.94 0.52 -20.08
C GLU A 217 -5.81 0.02 -21.00
N SER A 218 -4.56 0.33 -20.66
CA SER A 218 -3.39 0.11 -21.53
C SER A 218 -2.22 -0.49 -20.75
N LEU A 219 -2.41 -1.69 -20.22
CA LEU A 219 -1.35 -2.44 -19.55
C LEU A 219 -0.51 -3.23 -20.56
N SER A 220 0.76 -3.44 -20.25
CA SER A 220 1.73 -4.13 -21.11
C SER A 220 2.14 -5.48 -20.52
N GLU A 221 2.77 -6.32 -21.36
CA GLU A 221 3.27 -7.65 -20.97
C GLU A 221 2.14 -8.51 -20.36
N ASP A 222 2.42 -9.26 -19.29
CA ASP A 222 1.49 -10.16 -18.63
C ASP A 222 0.23 -9.43 -18.09
N ALA A 223 0.35 -8.14 -17.78
CA ALA A 223 -0.77 -7.34 -17.29
C ALA A 223 -1.78 -6.97 -18.40
N ALA A 224 -1.43 -7.13 -19.69
CA ALA A 224 -2.33 -6.84 -20.81
C ALA A 224 -3.62 -7.68 -20.79
N ILE A 225 -3.58 -8.86 -20.15
CA ILE A 225 -4.75 -9.72 -19.92
C ILE A 225 -5.85 -8.96 -19.18
N ILE A 226 -5.46 -8.20 -18.14
CA ILE A 226 -6.39 -7.45 -17.31
C ILE A 226 -7.10 -6.41 -18.17
N SER A 227 -6.34 -5.66 -18.99
CA SER A 227 -6.91 -4.68 -19.93
C SER A 227 -7.86 -5.33 -20.93
N ALA A 228 -7.46 -6.45 -21.54
CA ALA A 228 -8.28 -7.16 -22.51
C ALA A 228 -9.61 -7.63 -21.89
N LEU A 229 -9.58 -8.30 -20.74
CA LEU A 229 -10.77 -8.79 -20.07
C LEU A 229 -11.73 -7.66 -19.68
N LEU A 230 -11.22 -6.56 -19.15
CA LEU A 230 -12.03 -5.41 -18.72
C LEU A 230 -12.68 -4.69 -19.90
N LEU A 231 -11.93 -4.46 -20.99
CA LEU A 231 -12.44 -3.83 -22.20
C LEU A 231 -13.51 -4.71 -22.87
N ILE A 232 -13.30 -6.02 -22.94
CA ILE A 232 -14.30 -6.97 -23.47
C ILE A 232 -15.56 -6.98 -22.60
N HIS A 233 -15.42 -6.92 -21.27
CA HIS A 233 -16.57 -6.85 -20.36
C HIS A 233 -17.41 -5.58 -20.58
N LEU A 234 -16.75 -4.44 -20.81
CA LEU A 234 -17.42 -3.16 -21.08
C LEU A 234 -17.97 -3.04 -22.50
N GLY A 235 -17.56 -3.92 -23.42
CA GLY A 235 -17.88 -3.82 -24.84
C GLY A 235 -17.13 -2.68 -25.54
N GLU A 236 -15.98 -2.29 -24.99
CA GLU A 236 -15.08 -1.29 -25.57
C GLU A 236 -14.08 -1.94 -26.53
N ASP A 237 -13.35 -1.12 -27.31
CA ASP A 237 -12.35 -1.63 -28.24
C ASP A 237 -11.15 -2.22 -27.48
N SER A 238 -10.96 -3.53 -27.61
CA SER A 238 -9.88 -4.30 -26.97
C SER A 238 -8.75 -4.66 -27.93
N SER A 239 -8.77 -4.18 -29.18
CA SER A 239 -7.84 -4.59 -30.22
C SER A 239 -6.36 -4.34 -29.87
N ASP A 240 -6.05 -3.23 -29.21
CA ASP A 240 -4.67 -2.93 -28.80
C ASP A 240 -4.25 -3.77 -27.59
N ALA A 241 -5.14 -4.00 -26.63
CA ALA A 241 -4.87 -4.88 -25.49
C ALA A 241 -4.65 -6.34 -25.92
N LEU A 242 -5.41 -6.83 -26.91
CA LEU A 242 -5.22 -8.17 -27.48
C LEU A 242 -3.90 -8.31 -28.23
N LYS A 243 -3.44 -7.26 -28.94
CA LYS A 243 -2.11 -7.27 -29.58
C LYS A 243 -0.97 -7.31 -28.57
N GLU A 244 -1.11 -6.60 -27.45
CA GLU A 244 -0.12 -6.67 -26.37
C GLU A 244 -0.13 -8.04 -25.70
N LEU A 245 -1.32 -8.58 -25.42
CA LEU A 245 -1.49 -9.93 -24.88
C LEU A 245 -0.90 -11.01 -25.79
N ALA A 246 -1.09 -10.90 -27.10
CA ALA A 246 -0.56 -11.84 -28.09
C ALA A 246 0.98 -11.98 -28.02
N LYS A 247 1.71 -10.98 -27.50
CA LYS A 247 3.15 -11.07 -27.28
C LYS A 247 3.52 -12.01 -26.14
N THR A 248 2.63 -12.19 -25.17
CA THR A 248 2.80 -13.06 -24.00
C THR A 248 2.13 -14.42 -24.23
N ASP A 249 0.87 -14.44 -24.66
CA ASP A 249 0.08 -15.65 -24.91
C ASP A 249 -0.84 -15.44 -26.12
N GLN A 250 -0.40 -15.96 -27.26
CA GLN A 250 -1.13 -15.91 -28.53
C GLN A 250 -2.43 -16.70 -28.46
N ASP A 251 -2.43 -17.88 -27.84
CA ASP A 251 -3.60 -18.78 -27.79
C ASP A 251 -4.75 -18.12 -27.02
N LEU A 252 -4.44 -17.43 -25.92
CA LEU A 252 -5.44 -16.71 -25.13
C LEU A 252 -5.94 -15.46 -25.87
N ALA A 253 -5.05 -14.72 -26.53
CA ALA A 253 -5.45 -13.57 -27.35
C ALA A 253 -6.40 -13.96 -28.47
N ASP A 254 -6.10 -15.04 -29.19
CA ASP A 254 -6.92 -15.56 -30.28
C ASP A 254 -8.26 -16.07 -29.75
N GLY A 255 -8.27 -16.82 -28.64
CA GLY A 255 -9.52 -17.29 -28.02
C GLY A 255 -10.45 -16.16 -27.54
N LEU A 256 -9.89 -15.06 -27.02
CA LEU A 256 -10.67 -13.86 -26.68
C LEU A 256 -11.15 -13.11 -27.94
N GLY A 257 -10.32 -13.04 -28.98
CA GLY A 257 -10.68 -12.49 -30.29
C GLY A 257 -11.86 -13.23 -30.93
N ASP A 258 -11.79 -14.55 -30.98
CA ASP A 258 -12.86 -15.43 -31.46
C ASP A 258 -14.15 -15.20 -30.67
N LEU A 259 -14.05 -15.08 -29.35
CA LEU A 259 -15.20 -14.80 -28.48
C LEU A 259 -15.86 -13.44 -28.81
N ILE A 260 -15.08 -12.41 -29.14
CA ILE A 260 -15.61 -11.11 -29.61
C ILE A 260 -16.30 -11.28 -30.95
N ASP A 261 -15.65 -11.94 -31.91
CA ASP A 261 -16.21 -12.14 -33.25
C ASP A 261 -17.52 -12.94 -33.21
N LEU A 262 -17.57 -14.00 -32.40
CA LEU A 262 -18.77 -14.79 -32.13
C LEU A 262 -19.91 -13.90 -31.57
N ARG A 263 -19.62 -12.99 -30.64
CA ARG A 263 -20.61 -12.04 -30.09
C ARG A 263 -21.09 -11.03 -31.12
N CYS A 264 -20.23 -10.64 -32.05
CA CYS A 264 -20.56 -9.77 -33.17
C CYS A 264 -21.22 -10.51 -34.34
N GLY A 265 -21.43 -11.83 -34.23
CA GLY A 265 -22.05 -12.66 -35.27
C GLY A 265 -21.15 -12.94 -36.47
N LYS A 266 -19.83 -12.75 -36.32
CA LYS A 266 -18.82 -13.14 -37.30
C LYS A 266 -18.30 -14.52 -36.92
N ILE A 267 -18.46 -15.50 -37.80
CA ILE A 267 -17.93 -16.85 -37.62
C ILE A 267 -16.96 -17.06 -38.78
N THR A 268 -15.66 -16.96 -38.51
CA THR A 268 -14.61 -17.11 -39.53
C THR A 268 -14.18 -18.57 -39.71
N ASP A 269 -14.26 -19.40 -38.66
CA ASP A 269 -13.53 -20.67 -38.59
C ASP A 269 -14.37 -21.93 -38.31
N TRP A 270 -15.64 -21.94 -38.69
CA TRP A 270 -16.46 -23.17 -38.56
C TRP A 270 -15.93 -24.35 -39.40
N ASN A 271 -15.10 -24.08 -40.41
CA ASN A 271 -14.63 -25.09 -41.38
C ASN A 271 -13.19 -25.57 -41.17
N THR A 272 -12.55 -25.20 -40.06
CA THR A 272 -11.12 -25.48 -39.81
C THR A 272 -10.88 -26.49 -38.67
N SER A 273 -11.92 -27.25 -38.29
CA SER A 273 -11.81 -28.42 -37.38
C SER A 273 -11.37 -29.69 -38.11
#